data_AF-A0A2P9H439-F1
#
_entry.id   AF-A0A2P9H439-F1
#
_cell.length_a   1.000
_cell.length_b   1.000
_cell.length_c   1.000
_cell.angle_alpha   90.00
_cell.angle_beta   90.00
_cell.angle_gamma   90.00
#
_symmetry.space_group_name_H-M   'P 1'
#
loop_
_entity.id
_entity.type
_entity.pdbx_description
1 polymer ?
#
loop_
_entity_poly.entity_id
_entity_poly.type
_entity_poly.pdbx_seq_one_letter_code
_entity_poly.pdbx_strand_id
1 'polypeptide(L)'
;MLLVGNADSDLSSAEYKGQLNGAFLECLTGMYWSIETWGGWAQMMGRYRAVVANLAPPQLVVFHGCGGVTDYAMFRYSLASALMGDGYFSYNSNGDLNSVVWYDEYDVKLGAPVQGPVGVAYQGGVYRRDFENGIILVNPRGNGRQTVNLGGTFRKIAGKQDPTINNGQAVTSVTLNAADGLVLTR
;
A
#
# COMPACT_ATOMS: atom_id res chain seq x y z
N MET A 1 -2.34 8.64 27.52
CA MET A 1 -2.61 7.24 27.15
C MET A 1 -2.74 7.21 25.63
N LEU A 2 -2.11 6.23 24.96
CA LEU A 2 -2.26 6.03 23.51
C LEU A 2 -3.48 5.13 23.29
N LEU A 3 -4.48 5.63 22.56
CA LEU A 3 -5.68 4.86 22.23
C LEU A 3 -5.66 4.42 20.77
N VAL A 4 -5.77 3.11 20.55
CA VAL A 4 -5.82 2.51 19.22
C VAL A 4 -7.09 1.68 19.11
N GLY A 5 -7.88 1.92 18.07
CA GLY A 5 -9.09 1.17 17.78
C GLY A 5 -9.02 0.46 16.43
N ASN A 6 -9.74 -0.66 16.28
CA ASN A 6 -10.11 -1.13 14.94
C ASN A 6 -11.20 -0.19 14.41
N ALA A 7 -10.97 0.44 13.25
CA ALA A 7 -11.77 1.54 12.75
C ALA A 7 -12.05 1.38 11.25
N ASP A 8 -12.89 0.41 10.90
CA ASP A 8 -13.31 0.18 9.51
C ASP A 8 -14.30 1.25 8.97
N SER A 9 -14.74 2.15 9.85
CA SER A 9 -15.71 3.22 9.57
C SER A 9 -15.07 4.61 9.58
N ASP A 10 -15.86 5.62 9.22
CA ASP A 10 -15.41 7.01 9.22
C ASP A 10 -15.21 7.55 10.64
N LEU A 11 -13.99 7.97 10.98
CA LEU A 11 -13.72 8.68 12.23
C LEU A 11 -14.12 10.16 12.18
N SER A 12 -14.77 10.62 11.11
CA SER A 12 -15.23 12.00 10.98
C SER A 12 -16.48 12.34 11.80
N SER A 13 -17.15 11.36 12.43
CA SER A 13 -18.32 11.65 13.26
C SER A 13 -17.95 12.50 14.48
N ALA A 14 -18.89 13.31 14.96
CA ALA A 14 -18.63 14.25 16.05
C ALA A 14 -18.15 13.55 17.33
N GLU A 15 -18.61 12.31 17.55
CA GLU A 15 -18.31 11.50 18.72
C GLU A 15 -16.92 10.89 18.70
N TYR A 16 -16.37 10.58 17.51
CA TYR A 16 -15.10 9.84 17.37
C TYR A 16 -13.93 10.67 16.86
N LYS A 17 -14.21 11.83 16.26
CA LYS A 17 -13.18 12.74 15.76
C LYS A 17 -12.22 13.16 16.89
N GLY A 18 -10.94 12.89 16.71
CA GLY A 18 -9.88 13.23 17.66
C GLY A 18 -9.88 12.40 18.95
N GLN A 19 -10.64 11.30 19.03
CA GLN A 19 -10.66 10.45 20.23
C GLN A 19 -9.56 9.39 20.24
N LEU A 20 -9.13 8.93 19.06
CA LEU A 20 -8.12 7.89 18.91
C LEU A 20 -6.80 8.50 18.44
N ASN A 21 -5.68 7.96 18.93
CA ASN A 21 -4.36 8.25 18.40
C ASN A 21 -4.02 7.32 17.24
N GLY A 22 -4.52 6.08 17.28
CA GLY A 22 -4.33 5.14 16.20
C GLY A 22 -5.57 4.40 15.75
N ALA A 23 -5.50 3.92 14.52
CA ALA A 23 -6.55 3.16 13.87
C ALA A 23 -5.95 1.99 13.10
N PHE A 24 -6.51 0.80 13.31
CA PHE A 24 -6.29 -0.36 12.46
C PHE A 24 -7.41 -0.41 11.43
N LEU A 25 -7.06 -0.43 10.14
CA LEU A 25 -8.01 -0.46 9.03
C LEU A 25 -8.02 -1.85 8.42
N GLU A 26 -8.95 -2.69 8.83
CA GLU A 26 -8.90 -4.13 8.60
C GLU A 26 -9.26 -4.51 7.15
N CYS A 27 -8.39 -5.31 6.51
CA CYS A 27 -8.59 -5.84 5.16
C CYS A 27 -9.12 -4.78 4.18
N LEU A 28 -8.44 -3.64 4.07
CA LEU A 28 -8.80 -2.60 3.10
C LEU A 28 -8.73 -3.11 1.65
N THR A 29 -7.97 -4.17 1.42
CA THR A 29 -7.77 -4.85 0.14
C THR A 29 -7.97 -6.37 0.27
N GLY A 30 -8.42 -6.98 -0.84
CA GLY A 30 -8.31 -8.42 -1.11
C GLY A 30 -9.41 -9.34 -0.57
N MET A 31 -10.33 -8.85 0.27
CA MET A 31 -11.55 -9.56 0.64
C MET A 31 -12.75 -9.06 -0.16
N TYR A 32 -13.81 -9.86 -0.27
CA TYR A 32 -15.03 -9.43 -0.96
C TYR A 32 -15.72 -8.24 -0.26
N TRP A 33 -15.51 -8.08 1.05
CA TRP A 33 -16.00 -6.96 1.85
C TRP A 33 -15.02 -5.78 1.94
N SER A 34 -13.81 -5.91 1.40
CA SER A 34 -12.83 -4.82 1.37
C SER A 34 -13.39 -3.63 0.62
N ILE A 35 -13.19 -2.41 1.15
CA ILE A 35 -13.60 -1.16 0.50
C ILE A 35 -13.05 -1.09 -0.93
N GLU A 36 -11.82 -1.56 -1.15
CA GLU A 36 -11.22 -1.62 -2.47
C GLU A 36 -12.01 -2.50 -3.46
N THR A 37 -12.61 -3.59 -3.00
CA THR A 37 -13.35 -4.53 -3.85
C THR A 37 -14.71 -3.98 -4.28
N TRP A 38 -15.49 -3.42 -3.36
CA TRP A 38 -16.85 -2.93 -3.67
C TRP A 38 -16.92 -1.44 -4.00
N GLY A 39 -15.99 -0.64 -3.49
CA GLY A 39 -15.94 0.83 -3.66
C GLY A 39 -14.78 1.32 -4.55
N GLY A 40 -13.85 0.44 -4.88
CA GLY A 40 -12.67 0.76 -5.69
C GLY A 40 -11.54 1.41 -4.88
N TRP A 41 -10.37 1.45 -5.51
CA TRP A 41 -9.14 1.94 -4.88
C TRP A 41 -9.24 3.39 -4.40
N ALA A 42 -9.89 4.27 -5.17
CA ALA A 42 -10.03 5.68 -4.82
C ALA A 42 -10.82 5.88 -3.52
N GLN A 43 -11.91 5.12 -3.32
CA GLN A 43 -12.72 5.18 -2.11
C GLN A 43 -11.97 4.61 -0.90
N MET A 44 -11.26 3.48 -1.09
CA MET A 44 -10.41 2.89 -0.04
C MET A 44 -9.31 3.87 0.39
N MET A 45 -8.60 4.51 -0.55
CA MET A 45 -7.60 5.53 -0.20
C MET A 45 -8.23 6.79 0.42
N GLY A 46 -9.48 7.11 0.05
CA GLY A 46 -10.28 8.13 0.70
C GLY A 46 -10.52 7.82 2.17
N ARG A 47 -10.94 6.60 2.51
CA ARG A 47 -11.10 6.13 3.89
C ARG A 47 -9.79 6.22 4.66
N TYR A 48 -8.71 5.72 4.09
CA TYR A 48 -7.38 5.76 4.72
C TYR A 48 -6.96 7.19 5.09
N ARG A 49 -7.06 8.14 4.15
CA ARG A 49 -6.74 9.56 4.42
C ARG A 49 -7.70 10.21 5.42
N ALA A 50 -8.99 9.91 5.32
CA ALA A 50 -10.00 10.46 6.24
C ALA A 50 -9.75 10.00 7.69
N VAL A 51 -9.36 8.74 7.88
CA VAL A 51 -9.01 8.21 9.19
C VAL A 51 -7.78 8.93 9.74
N VAL A 52 -6.68 9.03 8.97
CA VAL A 52 -5.49 9.79 9.38
C VAL A 52 -5.86 11.20 9.83
N ALA A 53 -6.67 11.92 9.03
CA ALA A 53 -7.05 13.30 9.30
C ALA A 53 -7.90 13.51 10.56
N ASN A 54 -8.55 12.46 11.07
CA ASN A 54 -9.42 12.54 12.25
C ASN A 54 -8.81 11.87 13.50
N LEU A 55 -7.56 11.42 13.46
CA LEU A 55 -6.82 10.96 14.63
C LEU A 55 -6.22 12.12 15.43
N ALA A 56 -6.17 11.96 16.74
CA ALA A 56 -5.40 12.81 17.64
C ALA A 56 -3.89 12.51 17.52
N PRO A 57 -2.99 13.50 17.73
CA PRO A 57 -1.56 13.25 17.78
C PRO A 57 -1.16 12.31 18.95
N PRO A 58 -0.17 11.42 18.77
CA PRO A 58 0.48 11.06 17.51
C PRO A 58 -0.46 10.22 16.63
N GLN A 59 -0.49 10.49 15.33
CA GLN A 59 -1.38 9.80 14.39
C GLN A 59 -0.72 8.49 13.91
N LEU A 60 -1.33 7.36 14.27
CA LEU A 60 -0.81 6.02 13.96
C LEU A 60 -1.87 5.22 13.20
N VAL A 61 -1.78 5.14 11.88
CA VAL A 61 -2.68 4.28 11.10
C VAL A 61 -1.95 3.02 10.66
N VAL A 62 -2.60 1.87 10.84
CA VAL A 62 -2.18 0.61 10.26
C VAL A 62 -3.11 0.29 9.10
N PHE A 63 -2.57 0.33 7.88
CA PHE A 63 -3.23 -0.16 6.68
C PHE A 63 -3.09 -1.69 6.64
N HIS A 64 -4.19 -2.41 6.73
CA HIS A 64 -4.18 -3.87 6.67
C HIS A 64 -4.64 -4.35 5.29
N GLY A 65 -3.81 -5.15 4.62
CA GLY A 65 -4.22 -5.91 3.44
C GLY A 65 -4.47 -7.37 3.77
N CYS A 66 -5.29 -8.05 2.96
CA CYS A 66 -5.59 -9.46 3.16
C CYS A 66 -5.53 -10.23 1.84
N GLY A 67 -5.02 -11.46 1.84
CA GLY A 67 -4.90 -12.29 0.65
C GLY A 67 -4.17 -13.60 0.93
N GLY A 68 -3.94 -14.43 -0.09
CA GLY A 68 -3.21 -15.70 0.12
C GLY A 68 -1.71 -15.50 0.39
N VAL A 69 -1.09 -16.44 1.10
CA VAL A 69 0.37 -16.47 1.38
C VAL A 69 1.22 -16.24 0.13
N THR A 70 0.86 -16.88 -0.98
CA THR A 70 1.58 -16.80 -2.26
C THR A 70 0.93 -15.84 -3.26
N ASP A 71 -0.06 -15.05 -2.85
CA ASP A 71 -0.63 -13.99 -3.67
C ASP A 71 0.24 -12.72 -3.58
N TYR A 72 1.42 -12.81 -4.20
CA TYR A 72 2.42 -11.75 -4.14
C TYR A 72 1.95 -10.46 -4.83
N ALA A 73 1.08 -10.56 -5.84
CA ALA A 73 0.49 -9.40 -6.49
C ALA A 73 -0.43 -8.64 -5.52
N MET A 74 -1.31 -9.34 -4.79
CA MET A 74 -2.15 -8.72 -3.76
C MET A 74 -1.32 -8.11 -2.62
N PHE A 75 -0.27 -8.80 -2.18
CA PHE A 75 0.65 -8.26 -1.18
C PHE A 75 1.29 -6.94 -1.65
N ARG A 76 1.94 -6.94 -2.83
CA ARG A 76 2.56 -5.74 -3.40
C ARG A 76 1.56 -4.62 -3.62
N TYR A 77 0.36 -4.93 -4.10
CA TYR A 77 -0.72 -3.97 -4.28
C TYR A 77 -1.11 -3.29 -2.98
N SER A 78 -1.25 -4.07 -1.90
CA SER A 78 -1.64 -3.58 -0.58
C SER A 78 -0.54 -2.74 0.06
N LEU A 79 0.71 -3.24 0.03
CA LEU A 79 1.88 -2.51 0.54
C LEU A 79 2.08 -1.20 -0.22
N ALA A 80 2.04 -1.24 -1.56
CA ALA A 80 2.21 -0.07 -2.38
C ALA A 80 1.09 0.97 -2.17
N SER A 81 -0.14 0.52 -1.94
CA SER A 81 -1.27 1.40 -1.57
C SER A 81 -1.03 2.08 -0.23
N ALA A 82 -0.58 1.34 0.79
CA ALA A 82 -0.25 1.90 2.10
C ALA A 82 0.85 2.97 2.00
N LEU A 83 1.90 2.70 1.21
CA LEU A 83 3.03 3.60 0.97
C LEU A 83 2.69 4.85 0.16
N MET A 84 1.51 4.91 -0.48
CA MET A 84 0.99 6.19 -1.02
C MET A 84 0.60 7.17 0.10
N GLY A 85 0.42 6.70 1.34
CA GLY A 85 0.28 7.50 2.56
C GLY A 85 1.42 7.25 3.56
N ASP A 86 1.27 7.75 4.79
CA ASP A 86 2.33 7.73 5.82
C ASP A 86 2.06 6.75 6.97
N GLY A 87 1.12 5.82 6.78
CA GLY A 87 0.76 4.81 7.77
C GLY A 87 1.69 3.59 7.76
N TYR A 88 1.56 2.81 8.83
CA TYR A 88 2.14 1.48 8.96
C TYR A 88 1.37 0.48 8.13
N PHE A 89 1.99 -0.67 7.84
CA PHE A 89 1.39 -1.72 7.05
C PHE A 89 1.39 -3.05 7.81
N SER A 90 0.31 -3.80 7.67
CA SER A 90 0.21 -5.20 8.07
C SER A 90 -0.47 -5.99 6.96
N TYR A 91 -0.24 -7.30 6.92
CA TYR A 91 -0.85 -8.18 5.93
C TYR A 91 -1.28 -9.51 6.55
N ASN A 92 -2.54 -9.89 6.35
CA ASN A 92 -3.02 -11.22 6.67
C ASN A 92 -2.96 -12.10 5.43
N SER A 93 -2.13 -13.14 5.50
CA SER A 93 -1.91 -14.09 4.42
C SER A 93 -2.95 -15.22 4.35
N ASN A 94 -4.13 -15.04 4.97
CA ASN A 94 -5.16 -16.09 5.17
C ASN A 94 -4.60 -17.37 5.79
N GLY A 95 -3.47 -17.25 6.50
CA GLY A 95 -2.79 -18.34 7.18
C GLY A 95 -3.17 -18.41 8.66
N ASP A 96 -2.42 -19.19 9.42
CA ASP A 96 -2.53 -19.21 10.87
C ASP A 96 -2.21 -17.82 11.44
N LEU A 97 -3.12 -17.26 12.26
CA LEU A 97 -2.93 -16.00 12.99
C LEU A 97 -1.71 -16.03 13.92
N ASN A 98 -1.11 -17.20 14.12
CA ASN A 98 0.12 -17.41 14.88
C ASN A 98 1.41 -17.35 14.04
N SER A 99 1.34 -17.02 12.75
CA SER A 99 2.50 -16.92 11.87
C SER A 99 2.57 -15.58 11.14
N VAL A 100 3.76 -14.97 11.11
CA VAL A 100 4.04 -13.77 10.30
C VAL A 100 4.75 -14.22 9.04
N VAL A 101 4.10 -14.05 7.90
CA VAL A 101 4.75 -14.26 6.59
C VAL A 101 5.63 -13.04 6.31
N TRP A 102 6.93 -13.28 6.18
CA TRP A 102 7.88 -12.26 5.77
C TRP A 102 7.96 -12.23 4.23
N TYR A 103 7.82 -11.03 3.66
CA TYR A 103 7.89 -10.81 2.22
C TYR A 103 9.17 -10.06 1.85
N ASP A 104 9.74 -10.37 0.68
CA ASP A 104 11.02 -9.80 0.21
C ASP A 104 11.01 -8.26 0.21
N GLU A 105 9.85 -7.63 -0.06
CA GLU A 105 9.68 -6.17 -0.07
C GLU A 105 9.92 -5.52 1.30
N TYR A 106 9.72 -6.24 2.42
CA TYR A 106 9.96 -5.69 3.77
C TYR A 106 11.43 -5.40 4.05
N ASP A 107 12.35 -6.06 3.37
CA ASP A 107 13.78 -5.84 3.56
C ASP A 107 14.30 -4.60 2.83
N VAL A 108 13.50 -3.99 1.95
CA VAL A 108 13.88 -2.84 1.14
C VAL A 108 13.99 -1.57 2.00
N LYS A 109 15.18 -0.95 1.98
CA LYS A 109 15.45 0.29 2.72
C LYS A 109 15.17 1.53 1.86
N LEU A 110 13.90 1.87 1.70
CA LEU A 110 13.46 2.98 0.86
C LEU A 110 13.96 4.37 1.32
N GLY A 111 14.23 4.54 2.62
CA GLY A 111 14.55 5.84 3.21
C GLY A 111 13.30 6.71 3.41
N ALA A 112 13.50 8.01 3.63
CA ALA A 112 12.40 8.94 3.79
C ALA A 112 11.66 9.17 2.45
N PRO A 113 10.35 9.47 2.47
CA PRO A 113 9.63 9.88 1.27
C PRO A 113 10.13 11.26 0.81
N VAL A 114 10.39 11.42 -0.49
CA VAL A 114 10.82 12.69 -1.10
C VAL A 114 9.65 13.66 -1.23
N GLN A 115 8.43 13.13 -1.29
CA GLN A 115 7.19 13.89 -1.38
C GLN A 115 6.15 13.40 -0.37
N GLY A 116 5.21 14.26 -0.01
CA GLY A 116 4.09 13.90 0.86
C GLY A 116 3.17 12.81 0.25
N PRO A 117 2.09 12.43 0.97
CA PRO A 117 1.12 11.47 0.48
C PRO A 117 0.57 11.79 -0.92
N VAL A 118 0.37 10.75 -1.72
CA VAL A 118 0.02 10.86 -3.13
C VAL A 118 -1.48 10.65 -3.34
N GLY A 119 -2.13 11.62 -3.99
CA GLY A 119 -3.56 11.58 -4.33
C GLY A 119 -3.86 11.69 -5.83
N VAL A 120 -2.85 11.86 -6.67
CA VAL A 120 -2.99 12.06 -8.12
C VAL A 120 -2.18 11.00 -8.86
N ALA A 121 -2.74 10.47 -9.95
CA ALA A 121 -2.09 9.47 -10.77
C ALA A 121 -0.88 10.06 -11.52
N TYR A 122 0.14 9.24 -11.72
CA TYR A 122 1.37 9.59 -12.43
C TYR A 122 1.24 9.40 -13.94
N GLN A 123 0.98 8.16 -14.39
CA GLN A 123 0.83 7.82 -15.81
C GLN A 123 -0.19 6.68 -15.98
N GLY A 124 -1.13 6.81 -16.92
CA GLY A 124 -2.08 5.73 -17.25
C GLY A 124 -2.90 5.24 -16.05
N GLY A 125 -3.19 6.09 -15.07
CA GLY A 125 -3.90 5.71 -13.84
C GLY A 125 -3.05 4.99 -12.78
N VAL A 126 -1.76 4.74 -13.05
CA VAL A 126 -0.79 4.23 -12.06
C VAL A 126 -0.34 5.38 -11.17
N TYR A 127 -0.23 5.12 -9.88
CA TYR A 127 0.27 6.08 -8.89
C TYR A 127 1.72 5.79 -8.58
N ARG A 128 2.47 6.86 -8.26
CA ARG A 128 3.90 6.80 -7.96
C ARG A 128 4.21 7.63 -6.73
N ARG A 129 5.01 7.08 -5.81
CA ARG A 129 5.65 7.86 -4.74
C ARG A 129 7.15 7.63 -4.70
N ASP A 130 7.89 8.73 -4.62
CA ASP A 130 9.35 8.72 -4.57
C ASP A 130 9.85 8.73 -3.13
N PHE A 131 10.89 7.93 -2.89
CA PHE A 131 11.66 7.84 -1.66
C PHE A 131 13.15 8.07 -1.98
N GLU A 132 13.95 8.34 -0.96
CA GLU A 132 15.39 8.61 -1.10
C GLU A 132 16.09 7.53 -1.94
N ASN A 133 15.83 6.26 -1.64
CA ASN A 133 16.54 5.12 -2.23
C ASN A 133 15.70 4.33 -3.25
N GLY A 134 14.51 4.81 -3.63
CA GLY A 134 13.61 4.04 -4.49
C GLY A 134 12.31 4.74 -4.85
N ILE A 135 11.46 4.02 -5.58
CA ILE A 135 10.11 4.45 -5.91
C ILE A 135 9.12 3.32 -5.69
N ILE A 136 7.90 3.69 -5.33
CA ILE A 136 6.75 2.80 -5.22
C ILE A 136 5.79 3.10 -6.35
N LEU A 137 5.28 2.06 -7.00
CA LEU A 137 4.20 2.13 -7.98
C LEU A 137 3.03 1.28 -7.53
N VAL A 138 1.81 1.77 -7.76
CA VAL A 138 0.59 0.97 -7.59
C VAL A 138 -0.34 1.17 -8.77
N ASN A 139 -0.81 0.06 -9.34
CA ASN A 139 -1.82 0.06 -10.39
C ASN A 139 -3.17 -0.40 -9.83
N PRO A 140 -4.14 0.52 -9.66
CA PRO A 140 -5.46 0.20 -9.09
C PRO A 140 -6.16 -0.97 -9.77
N ARG A 141 -6.93 -1.75 -9.00
CA ARG A 141 -7.88 -2.70 -9.57
C ARG A 141 -8.83 -1.99 -10.53
N GLY A 142 -9.15 -2.66 -11.64
CA GLY A 142 -10.01 -2.12 -12.69
C GLY A 142 -9.30 -1.16 -13.65
N ASN A 143 -8.05 -0.75 -13.39
CA ASN A 143 -7.30 0.14 -14.29
C ASN A 143 -6.62 -0.57 -15.48
N GLY A 144 -6.85 -1.88 -15.63
CA GLY A 144 -6.24 -2.69 -16.68
C GLY A 144 -4.72 -2.81 -16.55
N ARG A 145 -4.09 -3.43 -17.55
CA ARG A 145 -2.62 -3.55 -17.63
C ARG A 145 -2.03 -2.24 -18.16
N GLN A 146 -1.07 -1.67 -17.44
CA GLN A 146 -0.48 -0.38 -17.76
C GLN A 146 1.03 -0.48 -17.88
N THR A 147 1.60 0.25 -18.84
CA THR A 147 3.04 0.43 -18.97
C THR A 147 3.39 1.89 -18.70
N VAL A 148 4.33 2.11 -17.79
CA VAL A 148 4.73 3.46 -17.37
C VAL A 148 6.24 3.67 -17.55
N ASN A 149 6.60 4.87 -17.98
CA ASN A 149 8.00 5.30 -18.06
C ASN A 149 8.45 5.84 -16.70
N LEU A 150 9.63 5.44 -16.23
CA LEU A 150 10.12 5.79 -14.90
C LEU A 150 10.86 7.14 -14.86
N GLY A 151 11.20 7.71 -16.01
CA GLY A 151 11.96 8.97 -16.09
C GLY A 151 13.42 8.85 -15.65
N GLY A 152 13.92 7.62 -15.54
CA GLY A 152 15.29 7.29 -15.13
C GLY A 152 15.48 5.77 -15.05
N THR A 153 16.69 5.34 -14.72
CA THR A 153 16.98 3.93 -14.46
C THR A 153 16.72 3.61 -12.99
N PHE A 154 15.95 2.55 -12.77
CA PHE A 154 15.73 1.96 -11.44
C PHE A 154 16.02 0.46 -11.52
N ARG A 155 16.03 -0.21 -10.38
CA ARG A 155 16.23 -1.66 -10.29
C ARG A 155 15.05 -2.30 -9.60
N LYS A 156 14.56 -3.40 -10.17
CA LYS A 156 13.64 -4.31 -9.46
C LYS A 156 14.37 -4.92 -8.27
N ILE A 157 13.68 -5.17 -7.17
CA ILE A 157 14.31 -5.92 -6.07
C ILE A 157 14.67 -7.33 -6.55
N ALA A 158 15.67 -7.95 -5.94
CA ALA A 158 16.10 -9.32 -6.25
C ALA A 158 15.50 -10.27 -5.20
N GLY A 159 14.22 -10.59 -5.37
CA GLY A 159 13.44 -11.42 -4.45
C GLY A 159 13.52 -12.90 -4.79
N LYS A 160 13.18 -13.76 -3.83
CA LYS A 160 13.09 -15.22 -3.99
C LYS A 160 11.65 -15.70 -4.16
N GLN A 161 10.67 -14.95 -3.67
CA GLN A 161 9.26 -15.35 -3.63
C GLN A 161 8.57 -15.25 -4.99
N ASP A 162 8.81 -14.14 -5.71
CA ASP A 162 8.32 -13.91 -7.07
C ASP A 162 9.47 -13.44 -7.98
N PRO A 163 10.38 -14.34 -8.40
CA PRO A 163 11.56 -13.98 -9.19
C PRO A 163 11.20 -13.58 -10.63
N THR A 164 9.94 -13.69 -11.06
CA THR A 164 9.51 -13.17 -12.36
C THR A 164 9.34 -11.65 -12.29
N ILE A 165 8.74 -11.17 -11.20
CA ILE A 165 8.53 -9.74 -10.97
C ILE A 165 9.75 -9.10 -10.32
N ASN A 166 10.30 -9.73 -9.28
CA ASN A 166 11.41 -9.26 -8.46
C ASN A 166 12.73 -9.90 -8.90
N ASN A 167 13.16 -9.59 -10.12
CA ASN A 167 14.26 -10.29 -10.80
C ASN A 167 15.61 -9.54 -10.77
N GLY A 168 15.74 -8.45 -10.01
CA GLY A 168 16.99 -7.68 -9.92
C GLY A 168 17.38 -6.85 -11.15
N GLN A 169 16.56 -6.85 -12.22
CA GLN A 169 16.90 -6.16 -13.47
C GLN A 169 16.83 -4.64 -13.32
N ALA A 170 17.74 -3.95 -14.02
CA ALA A 170 17.65 -2.52 -14.25
C ALA A 170 16.58 -2.24 -15.33
N VAL A 171 15.72 -1.24 -15.07
CA VAL A 171 14.56 -0.91 -15.88
C VAL A 171 14.40 0.61 -16.01
N THR A 172 13.93 1.06 -17.16
CA THR A 172 13.53 2.47 -17.41
C THR A 172 12.03 2.63 -17.62
N SER A 173 11.33 1.52 -17.83
CA SER A 173 9.88 1.39 -17.92
C SER A 173 9.45 0.05 -17.31
N VAL A 174 8.23 -0.02 -16.79
CA VAL A 174 7.65 -1.26 -16.26
C VAL A 174 6.20 -1.41 -16.69
N THR A 175 5.76 -2.66 -16.81
CA THR A 175 4.35 -2.99 -17.04
C THR A 175 3.77 -3.65 -15.79
N LEU A 176 2.68 -3.10 -15.27
CA LEU A 176 1.95 -3.63 -14.11
C LEU A 176 0.58 -4.15 -14.57
N ASN A 177 0.18 -5.30 -14.04
CA ASN A 177 -1.22 -5.73 -14.15
C ASN A 177 -2.11 -4.86 -13.25
N ALA A 178 -3.43 -4.91 -13.44
CA ALA A 178 -4.35 -4.29 -12.49
C ALA A 178 -4.27 -5.01 -11.14
N ALA A 179 -4.48 -4.27 -10.04
CA ALA A 179 -4.37 -4.77 -8.67
C ALA A 179 -2.97 -5.36 -8.36
N ASP A 180 -1.92 -4.64 -8.76
CA ASP A 180 -0.53 -4.98 -8.47
C ASP A 180 0.24 -3.72 -8.06
N GLY A 181 1.40 -3.91 -7.43
CA GLY A 181 2.34 -2.86 -7.05
C GLY A 181 3.77 -3.24 -7.38
N LEU A 182 4.68 -2.28 -7.33
CA LEU A 182 6.11 -2.51 -7.47
C LEU A 182 6.89 -1.65 -6.49
N VAL A 183 7.90 -2.28 -5.89
CA VAL A 183 8.97 -1.61 -5.16
C VAL A 183 10.21 -1.64 -6.06
N LEU A 184 10.76 -0.46 -6.36
CA LEU A 184 11.97 -0.32 -7.17
C LEU A 184 13.02 0.46 -6.39
N THR A 185 14.29 0.07 -6.50
CA THR A 185 15.43 0.77 -5.88
C THR A 185 16.19 1.61 -6.90
N ARG A 186 16.98 2.56 -6.43
CA ARG A 186 17.92 3.33 -7.26
C ARG A 186 19.22 2.56 -7.47
#